data_AF-A0A960FP64-F1
#
_entry.id   AF-A0A960FP64-F1
#
_cell.length_a   1.000
_cell.length_b   1.000
_cell.length_c   1.000
_cell.angle_alpha   90.00
_cell.angle_beta   90.00
_cell.angle_gamma   90.00
#
_symmetry.space_group_name_H-M   'P 1'
#
loop_
_entity.id
_entity.type
_entity.pdbx_description
1 polymer ?
#
loop_
_entity_poly.entity_id
_entity_poly.type
_entity_poly.pdbx_seq_one_letter_code
_entity_poly.pdbx_strand_id
1 'polypeptide(L)'
;GWEVINMTQYPEAALARELGLCYTSVALITDYDTGVEGEDGVEPVTQEEIFAFFDANLEKVRGLLFDAIGRVPDEIGCRCSEGPNGIDPEPPPAPEP
;
A
#
# COMPACT_ATOMS: atom_id res chain seq x y z
N GLY A 1 -3.03 12.05 -14.57
CA GLY A 1 -3.14 12.59 -13.21
C GLY A 1 -2.87 11.47 -12.22
N TRP A 2 -3.37 11.59 -11.00
CA TRP A 2 -3.41 10.52 -9.99
C TRP A 2 -4.85 10.00 -9.86
N GLU A 3 -5.00 8.71 -9.57
CA GLU A 3 -6.31 8.05 -9.45
C GLU A 3 -6.74 7.85 -7.99
N VAL A 4 -5.77 7.70 -7.08
CA VAL A 4 -5.97 7.46 -5.65
C VAL A 4 -4.93 8.21 -4.84
N ILE A 5 -5.27 8.55 -3.60
CA ILE A 5 -4.39 9.21 -2.63
C ILE A 5 -4.37 8.43 -1.31
N ASN A 6 -3.20 8.36 -0.67
CA ASN A 6 -3.04 7.85 0.70
C ASN A 6 -1.77 8.46 1.32
N MET A 7 -1.49 8.09 2.57
CA MET A 7 -0.37 8.64 3.35
C MET A 7 0.68 7.58 3.73
N THR A 8 0.56 6.34 3.24
CA THR A 8 1.36 5.20 3.74
C THR A 8 2.20 4.51 2.66
N GLN A 9 1.81 4.55 1.38
CA GLN A 9 2.56 3.84 0.33
C GLN A 9 4.00 4.36 0.17
N TYR A 10 4.22 5.66 0.37
CA TYR A 10 5.55 6.24 0.44
C TYR A 10 5.90 6.55 1.89
N PRO A 11 7.06 6.09 2.42
CA PRO A 11 8.17 5.42 1.72
C PRO A 11 8.11 3.88 1.71
N GLU A 12 7.03 3.24 2.16
CA GLU A 12 6.95 1.77 2.33
C GLU A 12 7.37 0.98 1.07
N ALA A 13 6.85 1.33 -0.10
CA ALA A 13 7.15 0.63 -1.34
C ALA A 13 8.63 0.78 -1.77
N ALA A 14 9.24 1.94 -1.48
CA ALA A 14 10.64 2.20 -1.75
C ALA A 14 11.54 1.34 -0.84
N LEU A 15 11.24 1.32 0.47
CA LEU A 15 11.99 0.52 1.44
C LEU A 15 11.86 -0.99 1.17
N ALA A 16 10.69 -1.47 0.77
CA ALA A 16 10.50 -2.87 0.38
C ALA A 16 11.39 -3.25 -0.82
N ARG A 17 11.58 -2.31 -1.77
CA ARG A 17 12.49 -2.49 -2.91
C ARG A 17 13.96 -2.50 -2.49
N GLU A 18 14.37 -1.64 -1.57
CA GLU A 18 15.72 -1.62 -1.01
C GLU A 18 16.07 -2.94 -0.31
N LEU A 19 15.09 -3.55 0.38
CA LEU A 19 15.22 -4.87 1.01
C LEU A 19 15.12 -6.05 0.02
N GLY A 20 14.89 -5.79 -1.26
CA GLY A 20 14.76 -6.83 -2.29
C GLY A 20 13.48 -7.67 -2.19
N LEU A 21 12.42 -7.16 -1.56
CA LEU A 21 11.13 -7.83 -1.44
C LEU A 21 10.28 -7.61 -2.70
N CYS A 22 9.56 -8.63 -3.20
CA CYS A 22 8.50 -8.38 -4.18
C CYS A 22 7.30 -7.75 -3.40
N TYR A 23 6.95 -6.50 -3.73
CA TYR A 23 5.91 -5.72 -3.04
C TYR A 23 4.68 -5.52 -3.95
N THR A 24 3.50 -5.57 -3.37
CA THR A 24 2.25 -5.17 -4.02
C THR A 24 1.32 -4.55 -2.98
N SER A 25 0.55 -3.54 -3.38
CA SER A 25 -0.39 -2.83 -2.52
C SER A 25 -1.83 -3.08 -2.94
N VAL A 26 -2.73 -3.31 -1.98
CA VAL A 26 -4.17 -3.32 -2.20
C VAL A 26 -4.74 -2.04 -1.56
N ALA A 27 -5.30 -1.15 -2.37
CA ALA A 27 -5.94 0.07 -1.90
C ALA A 27 -7.46 -0.15 -1.76
N LEU A 28 -8.00 0.10 -0.57
CA LEU A 28 -9.44 0.18 -0.33
C LEU A 28 -9.86 1.64 -0.46
N ILE A 29 -10.70 1.95 -1.44
CA ILE A 29 -11.23 3.31 -1.63
C ILE A 29 -12.27 3.58 -0.55
N THR A 30 -11.97 4.50 0.36
CA THR A 30 -12.85 4.87 1.48
C THR A 30 -13.73 6.07 1.16
N ASP A 31 -13.23 6.98 0.32
CA ASP A 31 -13.86 8.26 0.00
C ASP A 31 -13.24 8.85 -1.28
N TYR A 32 -13.67 10.05 -1.67
CA TYR A 32 -13.28 10.75 -2.90
C TYR A 32 -12.36 11.97 -2.65
N ASP A 33 -11.76 12.09 -1.46
CA ASP A 33 -10.94 13.24 -1.05
C ASP A 33 -11.68 14.59 -1.14
N THR A 34 -11.00 15.68 -0.80
CA THR A 34 -11.49 17.06 -0.91
C THR A 34 -11.34 17.56 -2.35
N GLY A 35 -12.43 18.09 -2.93
CA GLY A 35 -12.43 18.56 -4.33
C GLY A 35 -13.61 18.10 -5.19
N VAL A 36 -14.43 17.17 -4.67
CA VAL A 36 -15.80 16.87 -5.15
C VAL A 36 -16.87 17.71 -4.40
N GLU A 37 -16.42 18.69 -3.60
CA GLU A 37 -17.28 19.65 -2.91
C GLU A 37 -18.10 20.45 -3.94
N GLY A 38 -19.37 20.06 -4.15
CA GLY A 38 -20.27 20.69 -5.12
C GLY A 38 -20.99 19.72 -6.06
N GLU A 39 -20.67 18.43 -6.05
CA GLU A 39 -21.57 17.41 -6.61
C GLU A 39 -22.68 17.11 -5.59
N ASP A 40 -23.95 17.16 -6.02
CA ASP A 40 -25.11 16.91 -5.17
C ASP A 40 -25.00 15.51 -4.51
N GLY A 41 -24.74 15.49 -3.19
CA GLY A 41 -24.75 14.27 -2.37
C GLY A 41 -23.40 13.80 -1.81
N VAL A 42 -22.32 14.58 -1.94
CA VAL A 42 -21.01 14.24 -1.34
C VAL A 42 -20.72 15.14 -0.13
N GLU A 43 -20.95 14.60 1.08
CA GLU A 43 -20.66 15.27 2.36
C GLU A 43 -19.16 15.16 2.72
N PRO A 44 -18.61 16.09 3.52
CA PRO A 44 -17.25 15.99 4.06
C PRO A 44 -17.06 14.71 4.87
N VAL A 45 -15.98 13.97 4.62
CA VAL A 45 -15.76 12.66 5.24
C VAL A 45 -15.51 12.78 6.75
N THR A 46 -16.26 12.00 7.52
CA THR A 46 -16.04 11.83 8.97
C THR A 46 -15.25 10.56 9.27
N GLN A 47 -14.55 10.55 10.40
CA GLN A 47 -13.80 9.38 10.84
C GLN A 47 -14.71 8.17 11.09
N GLU A 48 -15.94 8.39 11.59
CA GLU A 48 -16.90 7.30 11.81
C GLU A 48 -17.33 6.62 10.50
N GLU A 49 -17.55 7.37 9.42
CA GLU A 49 -17.93 6.82 8.12
C GLU A 49 -16.84 5.93 7.52
N ILE A 50 -15.58 6.32 7.67
CA ILE A 50 -14.43 5.53 7.23
C ILE A 50 -14.42 4.16 7.92
N PHE A 51 -14.60 4.12 9.25
CA PHE A 51 -14.61 2.86 10.00
C PHE A 51 -15.80 1.98 9.64
N ALA A 52 -17.00 2.55 9.50
CA ALA A 52 -18.18 1.80 9.09
C ALA A 52 -18.02 1.18 7.69
N PHE A 53 -17.44 1.93 6.74
CA PHE A 53 -17.12 1.42 5.41
C PHE A 53 -16.04 0.34 5.45
N PHE A 54 -15.01 0.54 6.28
CA PHE A 54 -13.93 -0.43 6.46
C PHE A 54 -14.48 -1.77 6.97
N ASP A 55 -15.30 -1.76 8.02
CA ASP A 55 -15.92 -2.96 8.59
C ASP A 55 -16.79 -3.69 7.55
N ALA A 56 -17.57 -2.95 6.76
CA ALA A 56 -18.42 -3.52 5.72
C ALA A 56 -17.64 -4.17 4.55
N ASN A 57 -16.39 -3.79 4.34
CA ASN A 57 -15.56 -4.29 3.23
C ASN A 57 -14.41 -5.19 3.67
N LEU A 58 -14.17 -5.30 4.98
CA LEU A 58 -13.08 -6.08 5.55
C LEU A 58 -13.13 -7.55 5.12
N GLU A 59 -14.31 -8.16 5.08
CA GLU A 59 -14.46 -9.56 4.64
C GLU A 59 -14.05 -9.76 3.19
N LYS A 60 -14.37 -8.81 2.30
CA LYS A 60 -13.98 -8.86 0.88
C LYS A 60 -12.48 -8.74 0.72
N VAL A 61 -11.86 -7.79 1.43
CA VAL A 61 -10.41 -7.60 1.43
C VAL A 61 -9.71 -8.84 1.96
N ARG A 62 -10.21 -9.41 3.05
CA ARG A 62 -9.66 -10.64 3.64
C ARG A 62 -9.78 -11.84 2.69
N GLY A 63 -10.91 -12.01 2.03
CA GLY A 63 -11.13 -13.05 1.03
C GLY A 63 -10.15 -12.90 -0.15
N LEU A 64 -10.00 -11.68 -0.67
CA LEU A 64 -9.02 -11.37 -1.72
C LEU A 64 -7.59 -11.71 -1.28
N LEU A 65 -7.20 -11.32 -0.06
CA LEU A 65 -5.85 -11.57 0.45
C LEU A 65 -5.57 -13.07 0.57
N PHE A 66 -6.49 -13.86 1.11
CA PHE A 66 -6.28 -15.30 1.23
C PHE A 66 -6.23 -16.01 -0.12
N ASP A 67 -7.09 -15.63 -1.07
CA ASP A 67 -7.06 -16.16 -2.45
C ASP A 67 -5.76 -15.76 -3.16
N ALA A 68 -5.32 -14.50 -3.01
CA ALA A 68 -4.05 -14.03 -3.57
C ALA A 68 -2.86 -14.80 -3.01
N ILE A 69 -2.77 -14.96 -1.68
CA ILE A 69 -1.71 -15.73 -1.00
C ILE A 69 -1.70 -17.17 -1.49
N GLY A 70 -2.87 -17.82 -1.64
CA GLY A 70 -2.97 -19.19 -2.15
C GLY A 70 -2.54 -19.35 -3.61
N ARG A 71 -2.42 -18.26 -4.37
CA ARG A 71 -1.95 -18.24 -5.77
C ARG A 71 -0.48 -17.81 -5.90
N VAL A 72 0.17 -17.39 -4.82
CA VAL A 72 1.60 -17.08 -4.85
C VAL A 72 2.36 -18.38 -5.15
N PRO A 73 3.18 -18.43 -6.21
CA PRO A 73 3.94 -19.63 -6.53
C PRO A 73 5.05 -19.88 -5.49
N ASP A 74 5.42 -21.15 -5.30
CA ASP A 74 6.54 -21.52 -4.43
C ASP A 74 7.87 -20.92 -4.89
N GLU A 75 8.03 -20.77 -6.22
CA GLU A 75 9.19 -20.14 -6.84
C GLU A 75 8.79 -18.81 -7.49
N ILE A 76 9.41 -17.72 -7.03
CA ILE A 76 9.16 -16.38 -7.56
C ILE A 76 10.24 -15.99 -8.58
N GLY A 77 9.89 -15.97 -9.87
CA GLY A 77 10.77 -15.56 -10.97
C GLY A 77 10.98 -14.04 -11.12
N CYS A 78 10.72 -13.27 -10.06
CA CYS A 78 10.86 -11.82 -10.04
C CYS A 78 12.34 -11.44 -9.78
N ARG A 79 12.83 -10.31 -10.31
CA ARG A 79 14.20 -9.82 -10.05
C ARG A 79 14.35 -9.03 -8.74
N CYS A 80 13.35 -9.04 -7.86
CA CYS A 80 13.40 -8.22 -6.64
C CYS A 80 14.51 -8.67 -5.70
N SER A 81 14.79 -9.97 -5.63
CA SER A 81 15.86 -10.52 -4.78
C SER A 81 17.28 -10.29 -5.32
N GLU A 82 17.43 -9.77 -6.54
CA GLU A 82 18.75 -9.47 -7.14
C GLU A 82 19.41 -8.23 -6.50
N GLY A 83 18.77 -7.63 -5.49
CA GLY A 83 19.25 -6.49 -4.74
C GLY A 83 18.57 -5.18 -5.15
N PRO A 84 19.00 -4.04 -4.61
CA PRO A 84 18.33 -2.74 -4.75
C PRO A 84 18.26 -2.12 -6.17
N ASN A 85 18.66 -2.84 -7.23
CA ASN A 85 18.60 -2.37 -8.62
C ASN A 85 19.28 -0.99 -8.85
N GLY A 86 20.44 -0.77 -8.23
CA GLY A 86 21.24 0.44 -8.40
C GLY A 86 21.21 1.43 -7.25
N ILE A 87 20.61 1.08 -6.11
CA ILE A 87 20.74 1.85 -4.85
C ILE A 87 21.78 1.12 -3.99
N ASP A 88 23.00 1.65 -3.87
CA ASP A 88 23.96 1.10 -2.93
C ASP A 88 23.44 1.33 -1.50
N PRO A 89 23.34 0.29 -0.64
CA PRO A 89 22.89 0.48 0.73
C PRO A 89 23.85 1.41 1.45
N GLU A 90 23.31 2.40 2.17
CA GLU A 90 24.13 3.26 3.01
C GLU A 90 24.90 2.39 4.03
N PRO A 91 26.21 2.58 4.18
CA PRO A 91 26.96 1.84 5.18
C PRO A 91 26.41 2.13 6.58
N PRO A 92 26.45 1.15 7.50
CA PRO A 92 25.95 1.36 8.86
C PRO A 92 26.67 2.55 9.52
N PRO A 93 25.99 3.33 10.37
CA PRO A 93 26.61 4.43 11.07
C PRO A 93 27.83 3.94 11.86
N ALA A 94 28.90 4.73 11.87
CA ALA A 94 30.08 4.42 12.65
C ALA A 94 29.71 4.21 14.13
N PRO A 95 30.34 3.27 14.84
CA PRO A 95 30.09 3.11 16.28
C PRO A 95 30.40 4.43 16.99
N GLU A 96 29.46 4.88 17.84
CA GLU A 96 29.68 6.04 18.69
C GLU A 96 30.84 5.77 19.68
N PRO A 97 31.69 6.78 19.98
CA PRO A 97 32.89 6.62 20.79
C PRO A 97 32.64 6.30 22.27
#